data_AF-A0A3D4MIK1-F1
#
_entry.id   AF-A0A3D4MIK1-F1
#
_cell.length_a   1.000
_cell.length_b   1.000
_cell.length_c   1.000
_cell.angle_alpha   90.00
_cell.angle_beta   90.00
_cell.angle_gamma   90.00
#
_symmetry.space_group_name_H-M   'P 1'
#
loop_
_entity.id
_entity.type
_entity.pdbx_description
1 polymer ?
#
loop_
_entity_poly.entity_id
_entity_poly.type
_entity_poly.pdbx_seq_one_letter_code
_entity_poly.pdbx_strand_id
1 'polypeptide(L)'
;MSQQVQIDYKHIACQCNTVCNMAEQRLKKLDEMLSQIENTATRLLNDQTESLKAAIVKEKKSLIKQIKVVRDKADEDAKMGVVRTNNYDARYAHRDDTINAAKNLEDMVNTLSSQKLIEFQSLLDNLLKESSKDAYRKLLERTNGHVTIDEQTQKVLNSIQDEVLRQFTYLAYIKDNTLLGDSLIKAGKELMEESLNSTYESRMTFEEERIREELEAARVDKDIISKVVSKKEGTAKERLSQMQAQATTEVIGETIRQQSLKVIMKAVADRGFIVDKKNIKINRETNEVHMVAMKASGERADFKIYMDGKFIYDFHHGYKGQACQKDIEPFMKDLEEVYGIHVTKSQEIWSNPDKISTMKYQAMNTNKNKG
;
A
#
# COMPACT_ATOMS: atom_id res chain seq x y z
N MET A 1 9.23 30.62 -23.60
CA MET A 1 9.77 30.95 -22.28
C MET A 1 10.26 29.67 -21.67
N SER A 2 11.56 29.42 -21.68
CA SER A 2 12.12 28.25 -20.99
C SER A 2 11.75 28.33 -19.51
N GLN A 3 11.25 27.25 -18.92
CA GLN A 3 10.80 27.26 -17.53
C GLN A 3 11.10 25.92 -16.86
N GLN A 4 11.39 26.02 -15.57
CA GLN A 4 11.54 24.89 -14.66
C GLN A 4 10.40 24.96 -13.63
N VAL A 5 9.64 23.88 -13.54
CA VAL A 5 8.46 23.80 -12.69
C VAL A 5 8.51 22.51 -11.87
N GLN A 6 8.22 22.64 -10.58
CA GLN A 6 7.95 21.51 -9.71
C GLN A 6 6.46 21.25 -9.66
N ILE A 7 6.10 19.98 -9.75
CA ILE A 7 4.75 19.48 -9.59
C ILE A 7 4.73 18.43 -8.48
N ASP A 8 3.78 18.58 -7.58
CA ASP A 8 3.32 17.50 -6.72
C ASP A 8 2.10 16.86 -7.40
N TYR A 9 2.05 15.54 -7.45
CA TYR A 9 1.04 14.76 -8.14
C TYR A 9 0.61 13.52 -7.36
N LYS A 10 -0.58 13.02 -7.70
CA LYS A 10 -1.10 11.73 -7.22
C LYS A 10 -1.47 10.86 -8.41
N HIS A 11 -1.05 9.59 -8.37
CA HIS A 11 -1.45 8.57 -9.34
C HIS A 11 -2.43 7.61 -8.67
N ILE A 12 -3.65 8.09 -8.42
CA ILE A 12 -4.65 7.44 -7.55
C ILE A 12 -4.97 6.02 -8.02
N ALA A 13 -5.19 5.82 -9.32
CA ALA A 13 -5.47 4.51 -9.88
C ALA A 13 -4.32 3.51 -9.67
N CYS A 14 -3.07 3.96 -9.84
CA CYS A 14 -1.90 3.12 -9.57
C CYS A 14 -1.83 2.75 -8.08
N GLN A 15 -2.03 3.73 -7.19
CA GLN A 15 -2.02 3.48 -5.74
C GLN A 15 -3.09 2.44 -5.35
N CYS A 16 -4.33 2.62 -5.81
CA CYS A 16 -5.43 1.71 -5.53
C CYS A 16 -5.12 0.29 -6.02
N ASN A 17 -4.63 0.15 -7.25
CA ASN A 17 -4.26 -1.15 -7.81
C ASN A 17 -3.14 -1.83 -7.02
N THR A 18 -2.11 -1.10 -6.60
CA THR A 18 -1.02 -1.66 -5.81
C THR A 18 -1.53 -2.20 -4.48
N VAL A 19 -2.33 -1.41 -3.74
CA VAL A 19 -2.89 -1.84 -2.45
C VAL A 19 -3.84 -3.03 -2.63
N CYS A 20 -4.67 -3.04 -3.67
CA CYS A 20 -5.53 -4.19 -3.97
C CYS A 20 -4.72 -5.45 -4.27
N ASN A 21 -3.63 -5.36 -5.03
CA ASN A 21 -2.77 -6.50 -5.34
C ASN A 21 -2.11 -7.07 -4.06
N MET A 22 -1.66 -6.20 -3.16
CA MET A 22 -1.12 -6.62 -1.86
C MET A 22 -2.19 -7.32 -1.02
N ALA A 23 -3.41 -6.77 -0.97
CA ALA A 23 -4.54 -7.38 -0.28
C ALA A 23 -4.88 -8.77 -0.84
N GLU A 24 -4.86 -8.95 -2.17
CA GLU A 24 -5.07 -10.25 -2.81
C GLU A 24 -3.99 -11.27 -2.47
N GLN A 25 -2.73 -10.85 -2.32
CA GLN A 25 -1.69 -11.74 -1.82
C GLN A 25 -1.96 -12.21 -0.39
N ARG A 26 -2.50 -11.34 0.47
CA ARG A 26 -2.88 -11.72 1.85
C ARG A 26 -4.11 -12.62 1.89
N LEU A 27 -5.06 -12.45 0.97
CA LEU A 27 -6.17 -13.40 0.80
C LEU A 27 -5.66 -14.82 0.53
N LYS A 28 -4.62 -14.98 -0.30
CA LYS A 28 -4.01 -16.30 -0.55
C LYS A 28 -3.46 -16.93 0.73
N LYS A 29 -2.89 -16.14 1.64
CA LYS A 29 -2.42 -16.64 2.95
C LYS A 29 -3.56 -17.10 3.84
N LEU A 30 -4.68 -16.39 3.86
CA LEU A 30 -5.87 -16.86 4.57
C LEU A 30 -6.40 -18.19 3.98
N ASP A 31 -6.33 -18.35 2.65
CA ASP A 31 -6.73 -19.60 1.98
C ASP A 31 -5.78 -20.77 2.27
N GLU A 32 -4.48 -20.52 2.33
CA GLU A 32 -3.50 -21.51 2.78
C GLU A 32 -3.79 -21.98 4.22
N MET A 33 -4.12 -21.06 5.13
CA MET A 33 -4.48 -21.41 6.51
C MET A 33 -5.78 -22.20 6.61
N LEU A 34 -6.81 -21.81 5.85
CA LEU A 34 -8.07 -22.56 5.78
C LEU A 34 -7.83 -24.00 5.29
N SER A 35 -7.01 -24.15 4.24
CA SER A 35 -6.62 -25.47 3.72
C SER A 35 -5.84 -26.29 4.77
N GLN A 36 -4.92 -25.66 5.51
CA GLN A 36 -4.21 -26.32 6.59
C GLN A 36 -5.16 -26.84 7.68
N ILE A 37 -6.15 -26.03 8.07
CA ILE A 37 -7.18 -26.42 9.03
C ILE A 37 -7.97 -27.63 8.52
N GLU A 38 -8.44 -27.60 7.27
CA GLU A 38 -9.21 -28.70 6.67
C GLU A 38 -8.40 -30.00 6.62
N ASN A 39 -7.12 -29.92 6.26
CA ASN A 39 -6.22 -31.09 6.20
C ASN A 39 -5.88 -31.66 7.58
N THR A 40 -5.96 -30.84 8.63
CA THR A 40 -5.66 -31.25 10.01
C THR A 40 -6.90 -31.46 10.87
N ALA A 41 -8.10 -31.27 10.32
CA ALA A 41 -9.39 -31.31 11.02
C ALA A 41 -9.62 -32.61 11.81
N THR A 42 -9.20 -33.77 11.28
CA THR A 42 -9.34 -35.07 11.97
C THR A 42 -8.54 -35.17 13.27
N ARG A 43 -7.55 -34.30 13.46
CA ARG A 43 -6.69 -34.22 14.65
C ARG A 43 -7.07 -33.05 15.54
N LEU A 44 -8.11 -32.29 15.22
CA LEU A 44 -8.41 -31.01 15.83
C LEU A 44 -9.71 -31.04 16.64
N LEU A 45 -9.90 -30.01 17.48
CA LEU A 45 -11.12 -29.84 18.28
C LEU A 45 -12.24 -29.33 17.39
N ASN A 46 -13.15 -30.20 16.95
CA ASN A 46 -14.13 -29.88 15.89
C ASN A 46 -14.82 -28.51 16.09
N ASP A 47 -15.42 -28.22 17.25
CA ASP A 47 -16.17 -26.96 17.45
C ASP A 47 -15.27 -25.71 17.50
N GLN A 48 -14.11 -25.81 18.15
CA GLN A 48 -13.14 -24.70 18.23
C GLN A 48 -12.49 -24.43 16.87
N THR A 49 -12.30 -25.49 16.09
CA THR A 49 -11.74 -25.44 14.74
C THR A 49 -12.72 -24.80 13.76
N GLU A 50 -14.00 -25.14 13.86
CA GLU A 50 -15.05 -24.46 13.10
C GLU A 50 -15.16 -22.98 13.48
N SER A 51 -14.97 -22.65 14.78
CA SER A 51 -14.95 -21.26 15.24
C SER A 51 -13.77 -20.48 14.66
N LEU A 52 -12.55 -21.05 14.68
CA LEU A 52 -11.37 -20.46 14.03
C LEU A 52 -11.58 -20.29 12.52
N LYS A 53 -12.11 -21.32 11.86
CA LYS A 53 -12.45 -21.28 10.42
C LYS A 53 -13.42 -20.14 10.12
N ALA A 54 -14.48 -19.99 10.91
CA ALA A 54 -15.44 -18.91 10.77
C ALA A 54 -14.80 -17.52 10.95
N ALA A 55 -13.86 -17.37 11.90
CA ALA A 55 -13.12 -16.14 12.12
C ALA A 55 -12.27 -15.75 10.89
N ILE A 56 -11.51 -16.71 10.36
CA ILE A 56 -10.67 -16.52 9.16
C ILE A 56 -11.55 -16.17 7.94
N VAL A 57 -12.68 -16.86 7.76
CA VAL A 57 -13.63 -16.57 6.68
C VAL A 57 -14.25 -15.17 6.82
N LYS A 58 -14.53 -14.73 8.06
CA LYS A 58 -15.05 -13.38 8.32
C LYS A 58 -14.03 -12.31 7.93
N GLU A 59 -12.77 -12.46 8.33
CA GLU A 59 -11.68 -11.56 7.94
C GLU A 59 -11.48 -11.55 6.41
N LYS A 60 -11.48 -12.73 5.78
CA LYS A 60 -11.40 -12.88 4.31
C LYS A 60 -12.52 -12.10 3.62
N LYS A 61 -13.77 -12.26 4.06
CA LYS A 61 -14.93 -11.57 3.50
C LYS A 61 -14.84 -10.04 3.68
N SER A 62 -14.37 -9.59 4.84
CA SER A 62 -14.15 -8.17 5.12
C SER A 62 -13.14 -7.56 4.14
N LEU A 63 -12.00 -8.24 3.95
CA LEU A 63 -10.96 -7.78 3.03
C LEU A 63 -11.43 -7.78 1.56
N ILE A 64 -12.13 -8.83 1.11
CA ILE A 64 -12.72 -8.88 -0.25
C ILE A 64 -13.68 -7.71 -0.47
N LYS A 65 -14.53 -7.42 0.52
CA LYS A 65 -15.47 -6.29 0.43
C LYS A 65 -14.71 -4.97 0.29
N GLN A 66 -13.65 -4.76 1.07
CA GLN A 66 -12.87 -3.53 1.01
C GLN A 66 -12.09 -3.40 -0.30
N ILE A 67 -11.52 -4.50 -0.83
CA ILE A 67 -10.90 -4.51 -2.17
C ILE A 67 -11.91 -4.06 -3.23
N LYS A 68 -13.14 -4.58 -3.18
CA LYS A 68 -14.20 -4.19 -4.11
C LYS A 68 -14.52 -2.69 -4.00
N VAL A 69 -14.66 -2.16 -2.78
CA VAL A 69 -14.91 -0.72 -2.55
C VAL A 69 -13.81 0.14 -3.17
N VAL A 70 -12.55 -0.23 -3.00
CA VAL A 70 -11.41 0.52 -3.57
C VAL A 70 -11.43 0.46 -5.10
N ARG A 71 -11.70 -0.70 -5.69
CA ARG A 71 -11.80 -0.86 -7.15
C ARG A 71 -12.95 -0.05 -7.75
N ASP A 72 -14.13 -0.16 -7.18
CA ASP A 72 -15.32 0.56 -7.65
C ASP A 72 -15.08 2.08 -7.63
N LYS A 73 -14.50 2.61 -6.53
CA LYS A 73 -14.14 4.02 -6.41
C LYS A 73 -13.04 4.46 -7.40
N ALA A 74 -12.01 3.64 -7.58
CA ALA A 74 -10.95 3.92 -8.55
C ALA A 74 -11.48 3.98 -9.99
N ASP A 75 -12.41 3.09 -10.35
CA ASP A 75 -13.07 3.08 -11.66
C ASP A 75 -13.99 4.30 -11.87
N GLU A 76 -14.70 4.74 -10.82
CA GLU A 76 -15.51 5.97 -10.85
C GLU A 76 -14.65 7.21 -11.05
N ASP A 77 -13.53 7.33 -10.32
CA ASP A 77 -12.58 8.43 -10.48
C ASP A 77 -11.96 8.46 -11.88
N ALA A 78 -11.61 7.30 -12.44
CA ALA A 78 -11.08 7.19 -13.80
C ALA A 78 -12.08 7.67 -14.86
N LYS A 79 -13.37 7.34 -14.72
CA LYS A 79 -14.44 7.79 -15.63
C LYS A 79 -14.63 9.31 -15.56
N MET A 80 -14.55 9.90 -14.38
CA MET A 80 -14.71 11.34 -14.16
C MET A 80 -13.56 12.17 -14.76
N GLY A 81 -12.36 11.60 -14.92
CA GLY A 81 -11.24 12.22 -15.65
C GLY A 81 -11.51 12.42 -17.15
N VAL A 82 -12.43 11.64 -17.72
CA VAL A 82 -12.81 11.71 -19.15
C VAL A 82 -13.96 12.70 -19.40
N VAL A 83 -14.79 12.99 -18.39
CA VAL A 83 -15.96 13.86 -18.54
C VAL A 83 -15.58 15.33 -18.31
N ARG A 84 -15.75 16.16 -19.35
CA ARG A 84 -15.63 17.63 -19.26
C ARG A 84 -16.82 18.23 -18.51
N THR A 85 -16.87 18.11 -17.19
CA THR A 85 -17.85 18.84 -16.38
C THR A 85 -17.29 20.18 -15.90
N ASN A 86 -18.10 21.24 -15.96
CA ASN A 86 -17.70 22.60 -15.53
C ASN A 86 -17.59 22.77 -14.01
N ASN A 87 -17.77 21.69 -13.23
CA ASN A 87 -17.82 21.77 -11.77
C ASN A 87 -16.54 21.18 -11.17
N TYR A 88 -15.62 22.06 -10.77
CA TYR A 88 -14.31 21.68 -10.23
C TYR A 88 -14.43 21.11 -8.80
N ASP A 89 -15.31 21.64 -7.96
CA ASP A 89 -15.41 21.26 -6.53
C ASP A 89 -15.85 19.80 -6.31
N ALA A 90 -16.80 19.30 -7.11
CA ALA A 90 -17.27 17.92 -6.98
C ALA A 90 -16.18 16.88 -7.35
N ARG A 91 -15.25 17.23 -8.26
CA ARG A 91 -14.16 16.32 -8.67
C ARG A 91 -13.11 16.12 -7.59
N TYR A 92 -12.88 17.09 -6.70
CA TYR A 92 -11.90 16.95 -5.62
C TYR A 92 -12.44 16.13 -4.44
N ALA A 93 -13.73 16.26 -4.11
CA ALA A 93 -14.35 15.52 -3.02
C ALA A 93 -14.31 13.99 -3.24
N HIS A 94 -14.63 13.51 -4.44
CA HIS A 94 -14.60 12.07 -4.75
C HIS A 94 -13.19 11.46 -4.72
N ARG A 95 -12.16 12.26 -5.04
CA ARG A 95 -10.76 11.79 -5.02
C ARG A 95 -10.26 11.52 -3.61
N ASP A 96 -10.61 12.38 -2.66
CA ASP A 96 -10.27 12.16 -1.26
C ASP A 96 -10.98 10.90 -0.72
N ASP A 97 -12.21 10.64 -1.16
CA ASP A 97 -12.92 9.40 -0.82
C ASP A 97 -12.25 8.13 -1.35
N THR A 98 -11.65 8.18 -2.55
CA THR A 98 -10.89 7.07 -3.13
C THR A 98 -9.58 6.85 -2.40
N ILE A 99 -8.85 7.92 -2.10
CA ILE A 99 -7.58 7.86 -1.35
C ILE A 99 -7.82 7.33 0.06
N ASN A 100 -8.86 7.81 0.74
CA ASN A 100 -9.23 7.32 2.07
C ASN A 100 -9.63 5.83 2.03
N ALA A 101 -10.34 5.40 1.00
CA ALA A 101 -10.67 3.98 0.84
C ALA A 101 -9.42 3.11 0.63
N ALA A 102 -8.47 3.58 -0.18
CA ALA A 102 -7.19 2.90 -0.40
C ALA A 102 -6.36 2.83 0.89
N LYS A 103 -6.31 3.92 1.66
CA LYS A 103 -5.61 3.97 2.95
C LYS A 103 -6.23 3.02 3.98
N ASN A 104 -7.56 2.97 4.06
CA ASN A 104 -8.24 2.01 4.92
C ASN A 104 -7.91 0.56 4.54
N LEU A 105 -7.83 0.26 3.23
CA LEU A 105 -7.41 -1.07 2.77
C LEU A 105 -5.95 -1.36 3.10
N GLU A 106 -5.07 -0.37 2.96
CA GLU A 106 -3.66 -0.45 3.34
C GLU A 106 -3.50 -0.78 4.83
N ASP A 107 -4.23 -0.09 5.70
CA ASP A 107 -4.25 -0.34 7.14
C ASP A 107 -4.75 -1.76 7.45
N MET A 108 -5.82 -2.21 6.79
CA MET A 108 -6.30 -3.59 6.91
C MET A 108 -5.25 -4.61 6.48
N VAL A 109 -4.54 -4.37 5.38
CA VAL A 109 -3.46 -5.25 4.89
C VAL A 109 -2.31 -5.29 5.90
N ASN A 110 -1.92 -4.14 6.45
CA ASN A 110 -0.87 -4.06 7.46
C ASN A 110 -1.25 -4.84 8.71
N THR A 111 -2.43 -4.59 9.29
CA THR A 111 -2.94 -5.32 10.46
C THR A 111 -3.09 -6.82 10.20
N LEU A 112 -3.59 -7.20 9.02
CA LEU A 112 -3.73 -8.61 8.68
C LEU A 112 -2.38 -9.32 8.67
N SER A 113 -1.38 -8.69 8.03
CA SER A 113 -0.05 -9.27 7.82
C SER A 113 0.76 -9.34 9.10
N SER A 114 0.74 -8.28 9.92
CA SER A 114 1.57 -8.20 11.11
C SER A 114 0.91 -8.74 12.37
N GLN A 115 -0.42 -8.96 12.38
CA GLN A 115 -1.14 -9.36 13.58
C GLN A 115 -2.08 -10.55 13.36
N LYS A 116 -3.13 -10.39 12.55
CA LYS A 116 -4.21 -11.39 12.50
C LYS A 116 -3.76 -12.76 11.98
N LEU A 117 -2.89 -12.80 10.96
CA LEU A 117 -2.33 -14.07 10.48
C LEU A 117 -1.53 -14.80 11.58
N ILE A 118 -0.77 -14.06 12.39
CA ILE A 118 -0.01 -14.63 13.52
C ILE A 118 -0.93 -15.09 14.64
N GLU A 119 -1.97 -14.32 14.95
CA GLU A 119 -2.99 -14.70 15.93
C GLU A 119 -3.68 -16.02 15.56
N PHE A 120 -4.13 -16.13 14.31
CA PHE A 120 -4.76 -17.35 13.81
C PHE A 120 -3.80 -18.54 13.78
N GLN A 121 -2.53 -18.31 13.41
CA GLN A 121 -1.53 -19.37 13.39
C GLN A 121 -1.23 -19.86 14.80
N SER A 122 -1.02 -18.94 15.75
CA SER A 122 -0.73 -19.27 17.15
C SER A 122 -1.88 -20.06 17.78
N LEU A 123 -3.12 -19.67 17.49
CA LEU A 123 -4.28 -20.40 17.95
C LEU A 123 -4.36 -21.80 17.32
N LEU A 124 -4.15 -21.92 16.00
CA LEU A 124 -4.13 -23.22 15.32
C LEU A 124 -3.07 -24.16 15.92
N ASP A 125 -1.85 -23.67 16.12
CA ASP A 125 -0.76 -24.45 16.69
C ASP A 125 -1.07 -24.91 18.12
N ASN A 126 -1.74 -24.07 18.93
CA ASN A 126 -2.17 -24.44 20.26
C ASN A 126 -3.31 -25.47 20.25
N LEU A 127 -4.28 -25.34 19.35
CA LEU A 127 -5.36 -26.33 19.18
C LEU A 127 -4.78 -27.70 18.78
N LEU A 128 -3.81 -27.74 17.87
CA LEU A 128 -3.10 -28.96 17.46
C LEU A 128 -2.26 -29.55 18.61
N LYS A 129 -1.58 -28.69 19.37
CA LYS A 129 -0.77 -29.13 20.51
C LYS A 129 -1.64 -29.78 21.57
N GLU A 130 -2.78 -29.17 21.89
CA GLU A 130 -3.64 -29.67 22.96
C GLU A 130 -4.41 -30.93 22.54
N SER A 131 -4.83 -31.03 21.28
CA SER A 131 -5.44 -32.25 20.76
C SER A 131 -4.47 -33.45 20.74
N SER A 132 -3.16 -33.21 20.66
CA SER A 132 -2.14 -34.26 20.66
C SER A 132 -1.80 -34.81 22.06
N LYS A 133 -2.12 -34.08 23.15
CA LYS A 133 -1.83 -34.54 24.51
C LYS A 133 -2.89 -35.54 24.98
N ASP A 134 -2.48 -36.77 25.33
CA ASP A 134 -3.35 -37.84 25.85
C ASP A 134 -4.20 -37.46 27.09
N ALA A 135 -3.82 -36.39 27.82
CA ALA A 135 -4.63 -35.82 28.90
C ALA A 135 -6.02 -35.34 28.42
N TYR A 136 -6.10 -34.85 27.18
CA TYR A 136 -7.34 -34.40 26.54
C TYR A 136 -8.28 -35.57 26.21
N ARG A 137 -7.73 -36.70 25.73
CA ARG A 137 -8.47 -37.96 25.56
C ARG A 137 -9.05 -38.47 26.87
N LYS A 138 -8.29 -38.40 27.98
CA LYS A 138 -8.76 -38.87 29.29
C LYS A 138 -9.87 -38.00 29.91
N LEU A 139 -9.94 -36.71 29.54
CA LEU A 139 -11.05 -35.81 29.89
C LEU A 139 -12.30 -36.09 29.04
N LEU A 140 -12.13 -36.35 27.74
CA LEU A 140 -13.21 -36.75 26.82
C LEU A 140 -13.78 -38.15 27.10
N GLU A 141 -12.95 -39.08 27.60
CA GLU A 141 -13.36 -40.46 27.93
C GLU A 141 -14.25 -40.56 29.17
N ARG A 142 -14.33 -39.49 30.00
CA ARG A 142 -15.28 -39.46 31.13
C ARG A 142 -16.72 -39.16 30.72
N THR A 143 -16.97 -38.74 29.49
CA THR A 143 -18.33 -38.65 28.91
C THR A 143 -18.23 -38.50 27.39
N ASN A 144 -18.42 -39.60 26.64
CA ASN A 144 -18.72 -39.66 25.20
C ASN A 144 -18.30 -38.45 24.33
N GLY A 145 -17.00 -38.12 24.29
CA GLY A 145 -16.43 -37.29 23.22
C GLY A 145 -16.80 -35.80 23.23
N HIS A 146 -17.46 -35.29 24.27
CA HIS A 146 -17.68 -33.86 24.47
C HIS A 146 -17.26 -33.44 25.87
N VAL A 147 -16.35 -32.47 25.96
CA VAL A 147 -16.13 -31.72 27.20
C VAL A 147 -17.43 -30.97 27.48
N THR A 148 -18.26 -31.49 28.40
CA THR A 148 -19.48 -30.79 28.84
C THR A 148 -19.06 -29.59 29.68
N ILE A 149 -19.00 -28.43 29.04
CA ILE A 149 -18.82 -27.13 29.69
C ILE A 149 -20.09 -26.83 30.48
N ASP A 150 -19.96 -26.45 31.75
CA ASP A 150 -21.12 -26.07 32.55
C ASP A 150 -21.75 -24.76 32.03
N GLU A 151 -23.03 -24.56 32.33
CA GLU A 151 -23.79 -23.42 31.79
C GLU A 151 -23.20 -22.05 32.18
N GLN A 152 -22.56 -21.95 33.35
CA GLN A 152 -21.97 -20.69 33.81
C GLN A 152 -20.70 -20.38 33.03
N THR A 153 -19.82 -21.37 32.86
CA THR A 153 -18.61 -21.23 32.03
C THR A 153 -18.96 -20.94 30.57
N GLN A 154 -19.99 -21.58 30.02
CA GLN A 154 -20.44 -21.29 28.66
C GLN A 154 -20.94 -19.84 28.50
N LYS A 155 -21.64 -19.30 29.51
CA LYS A 155 -22.05 -17.88 29.52
C LYS A 155 -20.86 -16.94 29.54
N VAL A 156 -19.82 -17.25 30.32
CA VAL A 156 -18.57 -16.48 30.35
C VAL A 156 -17.90 -16.50 28.96
N LEU A 157 -17.73 -17.67 28.35
CA LEU A 157 -17.14 -17.79 27.02
C LEU A 157 -17.93 -17.00 25.98
N ASN A 158 -19.26 -17.13 25.95
CA ASN A 158 -20.13 -16.43 25.00
C ASN A 158 -20.13 -14.89 25.18
N SER A 159 -19.73 -14.39 26.35
CA SER A 159 -19.59 -12.95 26.58
C SER A 159 -18.37 -12.34 25.88
N ILE A 160 -17.38 -13.16 25.50
CA ILE A 160 -16.13 -12.73 24.90
C ILE A 160 -16.34 -12.52 23.39
N GLN A 161 -16.22 -11.26 22.96
CA GLN A 161 -16.43 -10.83 21.58
C GLN A 161 -15.25 -11.20 20.65
N ASP A 162 -14.02 -11.10 21.17
CA ASP A 162 -12.84 -11.48 20.42
C ASP A 162 -12.76 -13.00 20.33
N GLU A 163 -12.85 -13.52 19.10
CA GLU A 163 -12.85 -14.96 18.86
C GLU A 163 -11.57 -15.60 19.38
N VAL A 164 -10.41 -15.03 19.10
CA VAL A 164 -9.12 -15.63 19.45
C VAL A 164 -9.00 -15.73 20.96
N LEU A 165 -9.32 -14.66 21.68
CA LEU A 165 -9.34 -14.65 23.14
C LEU A 165 -10.35 -15.64 23.70
N ARG A 166 -11.54 -15.76 23.10
CA ARG A 166 -12.54 -16.74 23.53
C ARG A 166 -12.00 -18.16 23.45
N GLN A 167 -11.34 -18.50 22.35
CA GLN A 167 -10.75 -19.82 22.14
C GLN A 167 -9.58 -20.08 23.11
N PHE A 168 -8.72 -19.09 23.38
CA PHE A 168 -7.67 -19.22 24.40
C PHE A 168 -8.24 -19.33 25.81
N THR A 169 -9.36 -18.67 26.11
CA THR A 169 -10.07 -18.81 27.39
C THR A 169 -10.62 -20.22 27.55
N TYR A 170 -11.16 -20.80 26.48
CA TYR A 170 -11.56 -22.21 26.46
C TYR A 170 -10.36 -23.16 26.68
N LEU A 171 -9.22 -22.91 26.04
CA LEU A 171 -7.99 -23.69 26.27
C LEU A 171 -7.49 -23.57 27.71
N ALA A 172 -7.61 -22.40 28.35
CA ALA A 172 -7.27 -22.21 29.76
C ALA A 172 -8.20 -23.04 30.66
N TYR A 173 -9.50 -23.06 30.38
CA TYR A 173 -10.48 -23.89 31.12
C TYR A 173 -10.16 -25.39 31.01
N ILE A 174 -9.75 -25.87 29.84
CA ILE A 174 -9.35 -27.27 29.67
C ILE A 174 -8.15 -27.62 30.54
N LYS A 175 -7.16 -26.70 30.62
CA LYS A 175 -5.95 -26.91 31.41
C LYS A 175 -6.24 -26.91 32.91
N ASP A 176 -7.13 -26.03 33.35
CA ASP A 176 -7.58 -25.95 34.73
C ASP A 176 -9.07 -25.61 34.79
N ASN A 177 -9.89 -26.64 35.00
CA ASN A 177 -11.34 -26.54 35.03
C ASN A 177 -11.88 -25.96 36.35
N THR A 178 -11.00 -25.62 37.30
CA THR A 178 -11.38 -24.97 38.56
C THR A 178 -11.51 -23.46 38.42
N LEU A 179 -11.00 -22.90 37.30
CA LEU A 179 -11.07 -21.47 37.00
C LEU A 179 -12.50 -21.07 36.58
N LEU A 180 -12.99 -19.98 37.17
CA LEU A 180 -14.34 -19.46 36.93
C LEU A 180 -14.32 -17.94 36.74
N GLY A 181 -15.35 -17.42 36.06
CA GLY A 181 -15.59 -15.98 35.91
C GLY A 181 -14.36 -15.21 35.40
N ASP A 182 -14.03 -14.10 36.09
CA ASP A 182 -12.93 -13.22 35.71
C ASP A 182 -11.55 -13.90 35.78
N SER A 183 -11.36 -14.84 36.72
CA SER A 183 -10.12 -15.59 36.86
C SER A 183 -9.85 -16.45 35.62
N LEU A 184 -10.91 -17.03 35.05
CA LEU A 184 -10.81 -17.79 33.81
C LEU A 184 -10.45 -16.89 32.61
N ILE A 185 -11.11 -15.73 32.49
CA ILE A 185 -10.78 -14.76 31.42
C ILE A 185 -9.33 -14.30 31.53
N LYS A 186 -8.86 -14.03 32.75
CA LYS A 186 -7.47 -13.63 33.00
C LYS A 186 -6.49 -14.71 32.57
N ALA A 187 -6.72 -15.97 32.96
CA ALA A 187 -5.90 -17.09 32.53
C ALA A 187 -5.91 -17.29 31.01
N GLY A 188 -7.06 -17.08 30.37
CA GLY A 188 -7.18 -17.06 28.90
C GLY A 188 -6.32 -15.99 28.23
N LYS A 189 -6.32 -14.76 28.77
CA LYS A 189 -5.48 -13.66 28.27
C LYS A 189 -3.99 -13.94 28.45
N GLU A 190 -3.59 -14.40 29.63
CA GLU A 190 -2.19 -14.74 29.90
C GLU A 190 -1.68 -15.84 28.97
N LEU A 191 -2.50 -16.89 28.76
CA LEU A 191 -2.17 -17.97 27.83
C LEU A 191 -2.08 -17.47 26.38
N MET A 192 -2.98 -16.58 25.97
CA MET A 192 -2.95 -15.95 24.64
C MET A 192 -1.68 -15.11 24.48
N GLU A 193 -1.36 -14.22 25.42
CA GLU A 193 -0.18 -13.35 25.35
C GLU A 193 1.13 -14.15 25.32
N GLU A 194 1.26 -15.17 26.17
CA GLU A 194 2.42 -16.07 26.17
C GLU A 194 2.59 -16.77 24.82
N SER A 195 1.49 -17.34 24.31
CA SER A 195 1.48 -18.06 23.03
C SER A 195 1.83 -17.15 21.87
N LEU A 196 1.23 -15.95 21.82
CA LEU A 196 1.47 -14.97 20.76
C LEU A 196 2.91 -14.49 20.79
N ASN A 197 3.43 -14.08 21.95
CA ASN A 197 4.81 -13.61 22.07
C ASN A 197 5.81 -14.67 21.59
N SER A 198 5.58 -15.94 21.94
CA SER A 198 6.39 -17.04 21.42
C SER A 198 6.28 -17.20 19.90
N THR A 199 5.06 -17.11 19.33
CA THR A 199 4.86 -17.17 17.87
C THR A 199 5.52 -15.98 17.16
N TYR A 200 5.43 -14.77 17.70
CA TYR A 200 6.07 -13.58 17.12
C TYR A 200 7.60 -13.73 17.09
N GLU A 201 8.22 -14.13 18.20
CA GLU A 201 9.68 -14.28 18.25
C GLU A 201 10.16 -15.42 17.34
N SER A 202 9.46 -16.56 17.33
CA SER A 202 9.84 -17.70 16.47
C SER A 202 9.68 -17.44 14.98
N ARG A 203 8.71 -16.60 14.59
CA ARG A 203 8.46 -16.26 13.17
C ARG A 203 9.18 -15.02 12.69
N MET A 204 9.79 -14.23 13.58
CA MET A 204 10.37 -12.93 13.23
C MET A 204 11.30 -13.01 12.01
N THR A 205 12.25 -13.95 12.02
CA THR A 205 13.23 -14.11 10.93
C THR A 205 12.57 -14.50 9.60
N PHE A 206 11.53 -15.35 9.65
CA PHE A 206 10.76 -15.74 8.48
C PHE A 206 9.98 -14.55 7.90
N GLU A 207 9.33 -13.75 8.76
CA GLU A 207 8.58 -12.58 8.33
C GLU A 207 9.51 -11.45 7.83
N GLU A 208 10.69 -11.28 8.43
CA GLU A 208 11.74 -10.38 7.95
C GLU A 208 12.17 -10.73 6.51
N GLU A 209 12.41 -12.02 6.24
CA GLU A 209 12.78 -12.48 4.90
C GLU A 209 11.63 -12.28 3.91
N ARG A 210 10.40 -12.63 4.31
CA ARG A 210 9.21 -12.41 3.47
C ARG A 210 9.04 -10.94 3.08
N ILE A 211 9.22 -10.03 4.04
CA ILE A 211 9.14 -8.58 3.80
C ILE A 211 10.28 -8.12 2.88
N ARG A 212 11.49 -8.66 3.07
CA ARG A 212 12.62 -8.38 2.17
C ARG A 212 12.31 -8.81 0.73
N GLU A 213 11.84 -10.04 0.54
CA GLU A 213 11.46 -10.55 -0.79
C GLU A 213 10.38 -9.68 -1.45
N GLU A 214 9.39 -9.22 -0.68
CA GLU A 214 8.33 -8.34 -1.17
C GLU A 214 8.87 -6.99 -1.65
N LEU A 215 9.79 -6.39 -0.89
CA LEU A 215 10.47 -5.15 -1.28
C LEU A 215 11.37 -5.32 -2.50
N GLU A 216 12.12 -6.42 -2.57
CA GLU A 216 12.98 -6.74 -3.71
C GLU A 216 12.16 -6.98 -4.98
N ALA A 217 11.03 -7.68 -4.88
CA ALA A 217 10.10 -7.90 -5.98
C ALA A 217 9.52 -6.57 -6.53
N ALA A 218 9.28 -5.60 -5.64
CA ALA A 218 8.90 -4.24 -6.01
C ALA A 218 10.07 -3.39 -6.56
N ARG A 219 11.30 -3.91 -6.47
CA ARG A 219 12.57 -3.25 -6.87
C ARG A 219 12.90 -2.02 -6.03
N VAL A 220 12.54 -2.06 -4.75
CA VAL A 220 12.99 -1.06 -3.77
C VAL A 220 14.51 -1.14 -3.62
N ASP A 221 15.14 0.00 -3.34
CA ASP A 221 16.61 0.06 -3.22
C ASP A 221 17.11 -0.74 -2.01
N LYS A 222 18.29 -1.37 -2.15
CA LYS A 222 18.89 -2.24 -1.12
C LYS A 222 19.17 -1.51 0.19
N ASP A 223 19.55 -0.23 0.13
CA ASP A 223 19.82 0.55 1.33
C ASP A 223 18.52 0.86 2.08
N ILE A 224 17.42 1.08 1.36
CA ILE A 224 16.08 1.23 1.95
C ILE A 224 15.61 -0.09 2.57
N ILE A 225 15.77 -1.20 1.84
CA ILE A 225 15.42 -2.54 2.35
C ILE A 225 16.14 -2.83 3.66
N SER A 226 17.45 -2.57 3.72
CA SER A 226 18.23 -2.77 4.94
C SER A 226 17.72 -1.90 6.09
N LYS A 227 17.38 -0.63 5.83
CA LYS A 227 16.80 0.28 6.84
C LYS A 227 15.45 -0.23 7.37
N VAL A 228 14.56 -0.68 6.50
CA VAL A 228 13.23 -1.20 6.89
C VAL A 228 13.37 -2.44 7.78
N VAL A 229 14.24 -3.39 7.40
CA VAL A 229 14.41 -4.65 8.14
C VAL A 229 15.28 -4.49 9.40
N SER A 230 16.17 -3.48 9.45
CA SER A 230 17.12 -3.31 10.57
C SER A 230 16.53 -2.70 11.85
N LYS A 231 15.24 -2.34 11.89
CA LYS A 231 14.63 -1.74 13.09
C LYS A 231 14.50 -2.75 14.24
N LYS A 232 15.09 -2.40 15.40
CA LYS A 232 15.16 -3.29 16.58
C LYS A 232 14.42 -2.80 17.83
N GLU A 233 13.69 -1.70 17.75
CA GLU A 233 13.03 -1.12 18.93
C GLU A 233 11.65 -1.77 19.18
N GLY A 234 11.36 -2.08 20.46
CA GLY A 234 10.07 -2.62 20.90
C GLY A 234 9.97 -4.15 20.92
N THR A 235 8.80 -4.63 21.29
CA THR A 235 8.42 -6.06 21.27
C THR A 235 8.44 -6.62 19.84
N ALA A 236 8.53 -7.94 19.67
CA ALA A 236 8.46 -8.55 18.33
C ALA A 236 7.18 -8.15 17.57
N LYS A 237 6.03 -8.06 18.25
CA LYS A 237 4.78 -7.58 17.63
C LYS A 237 4.91 -6.16 17.08
N GLU A 238 5.49 -5.25 17.86
CA GLU A 238 5.68 -3.85 17.46
C GLU A 238 6.69 -3.73 16.33
N ARG A 239 7.83 -4.44 16.42
CA ARG A 239 8.86 -4.49 15.38
C ARG A 239 8.27 -4.93 14.05
N LEU A 240 7.53 -6.04 14.04
CA LEU A 240 6.90 -6.55 12.82
C LEU A 240 5.83 -5.60 12.27
N SER A 241 5.01 -5.00 13.15
CA SER A 241 3.98 -4.05 12.72
C SER A 241 4.60 -2.81 12.04
N GLN A 242 5.68 -2.27 12.60
CA GLN A 242 6.39 -1.14 12.01
C GLN A 242 7.07 -1.53 10.70
N MET A 243 7.74 -2.68 10.67
CA MET A 243 8.43 -3.18 9.49
C MET A 243 7.46 -3.38 8.32
N GLN A 244 6.31 -3.99 8.57
CA GLN A 244 5.28 -4.20 7.56
C GLN A 244 4.72 -2.86 7.06
N ALA A 245 4.37 -1.93 7.94
CA ALA A 245 3.82 -0.63 7.54
C ALA A 245 4.81 0.19 6.68
N GLN A 246 6.08 0.19 7.06
CA GLN A 246 7.15 0.83 6.28
C GLN A 246 7.35 0.13 4.94
N ALA A 247 7.42 -1.20 4.93
CA ALA A 247 7.58 -1.96 3.70
C ALA A 247 6.43 -1.69 2.72
N THR A 248 5.18 -1.68 3.21
CA THR A 248 4.01 -1.36 2.40
C THR A 248 4.11 0.03 1.79
N THR A 249 4.55 1.03 2.57
CA THR A 249 4.75 2.41 2.08
C THR A 249 5.77 2.46 0.95
N GLU A 250 6.92 1.80 1.13
CA GLU A 250 8.00 1.77 0.13
C GLU A 250 7.58 1.03 -1.15
N VAL A 251 6.86 -0.10 -1.04
CA VAL A 251 6.33 -0.84 -2.20
C VAL A 251 5.35 0.03 -3.00
N ILE A 252 4.44 0.72 -2.32
CA ILE A 252 3.46 1.61 -2.97
C ILE A 252 4.18 2.76 -3.67
N GLY A 253 5.06 3.47 -2.96
CA GLY A 253 5.81 4.61 -3.49
C GLY A 253 6.66 4.25 -4.70
N GLU A 254 7.40 3.13 -4.62
CA GLU A 254 8.23 2.66 -5.73
C GLU A 254 7.39 2.26 -6.95
N THR A 255 6.27 1.58 -6.73
CA THR A 255 5.38 1.18 -7.83
C THR A 255 4.79 2.40 -8.53
N ILE A 256 4.36 3.41 -7.77
CA ILE A 256 3.88 4.69 -8.31
C ILE A 256 4.98 5.36 -9.13
N ARG A 257 6.20 5.48 -8.59
CA ARG A 257 7.33 6.10 -9.29
C ARG A 257 7.63 5.41 -10.63
N GLN A 258 7.66 4.08 -10.65
CA GLN A 258 7.89 3.30 -11.87
C GLN A 258 6.79 3.51 -12.91
N GLN A 259 5.53 3.55 -12.49
CA GLN A 259 4.41 3.78 -13.42
C GLN A 259 4.38 5.21 -13.93
N SER A 260 4.61 6.20 -13.06
CA SER A 260 4.73 7.60 -13.45
C SER A 260 5.86 7.83 -14.45
N LEU A 261 7.02 7.20 -14.26
CA LEU A 261 8.11 7.26 -15.24
C LEU A 261 7.68 6.73 -16.61
N LYS A 262 6.99 5.58 -16.66
CA LYS A 262 6.47 5.01 -17.92
C LYS A 262 5.48 5.95 -18.60
N VAL A 263 4.56 6.52 -17.83
CA VAL A 263 3.58 7.49 -18.31
C VAL A 263 4.27 8.74 -18.88
N ILE A 264 5.18 9.34 -18.12
CA ILE A 264 5.91 10.55 -18.53
C ILE A 264 6.73 10.27 -19.79
N MET A 265 7.44 9.14 -19.84
CA MET A 265 8.18 8.72 -21.05
C MET A 265 7.27 8.63 -22.27
N LYS A 266 6.07 8.08 -22.12
CA LYS A 266 5.10 7.97 -23.22
C LYS A 266 4.56 9.34 -23.63
N ALA A 267 4.12 10.15 -22.68
CA ALA A 267 3.62 11.50 -22.92
C ALA A 267 4.66 12.41 -23.61
N VAL A 268 5.94 12.25 -23.26
CA VAL A 268 7.06 12.97 -23.87
C VAL A 268 7.36 12.42 -25.27
N ALA A 269 7.33 11.10 -25.47
CA ALA A 269 7.53 10.48 -26.78
C ALA A 269 6.43 10.84 -27.79
N ASP A 270 5.16 10.91 -27.37
CA ASP A 270 4.03 11.34 -28.20
C ASP A 270 4.21 12.77 -28.73
N ARG A 271 5.07 13.57 -28.08
CA ARG A 271 5.44 14.94 -28.49
C ARG A 271 6.67 14.99 -29.39
N GLY A 272 7.18 13.84 -29.84
CA GLY A 272 8.32 13.73 -30.75
C GLY A 272 9.69 13.80 -30.05
N PHE A 273 9.74 13.74 -28.73
CA PHE A 273 10.99 13.58 -28.00
C PHE A 273 11.44 12.13 -28.00
N ILE A 274 12.74 11.92 -28.06
CA ILE A 274 13.38 10.62 -27.96
C ILE A 274 14.06 10.54 -26.59
N VAL A 275 13.71 9.51 -25.83
CA VAL A 275 14.34 9.19 -24.53
C VAL A 275 15.27 8.00 -24.74
N ASP A 276 16.59 8.24 -24.74
CA ASP A 276 17.56 7.15 -24.66
C ASP A 276 17.58 6.62 -23.22
N LYS A 277 17.46 5.29 -23.05
CA LYS A 277 17.57 4.63 -21.75
C LYS A 277 18.89 4.95 -21.04
N LYS A 278 19.96 5.24 -21.78
CA LYS A 278 21.26 5.64 -21.23
C LYS A 278 21.22 7.01 -20.52
N ASN A 279 20.22 7.83 -20.83
CA ASN A 279 20.01 9.14 -20.23
C ASN A 279 19.06 9.10 -19.03
N ILE A 280 18.60 7.91 -18.64
CA ILE A 280 17.84 7.71 -17.40
C ILE A 280 18.85 7.33 -16.32
N LYS A 281 19.05 8.22 -15.36
CA LYS A 281 19.93 8.02 -14.21
C LYS A 281 19.09 7.96 -12.95
N ILE A 282 19.28 6.92 -12.15
CA ILE A 282 18.66 6.79 -10.84
C ILE A 282 19.68 7.28 -9.82
N ASN A 283 19.37 8.37 -9.13
CA ASN A 283 20.15 8.81 -7.98
C ASN A 283 19.52 8.21 -6.72
N ARG A 284 20.28 7.30 -6.10
CA ARG A 284 19.83 6.51 -4.96
C ARG A 284 19.96 7.26 -3.63
N GLU A 285 20.81 8.29 -3.57
CA GLU A 285 20.99 9.11 -2.36
C GLU A 285 19.81 10.07 -2.16
N THR A 286 19.36 10.71 -3.25
CA THR A 286 18.23 11.65 -3.24
C THR A 286 16.91 10.98 -3.63
N ASN A 287 16.94 9.67 -3.93
CA ASN A 287 15.79 8.85 -4.33
C ASN A 287 15.00 9.47 -5.50
N GLU A 288 15.73 9.96 -6.51
CA GLU A 288 15.17 10.60 -7.70
C GLU A 288 15.59 9.88 -8.98
N VAL A 289 14.70 9.86 -9.97
CA VAL A 289 15.02 9.45 -11.34
C VAL A 289 15.19 10.70 -12.18
N HIS A 290 16.40 10.90 -12.68
CA HIS A 290 16.70 11.90 -13.68
C HIS A 290 16.55 11.32 -15.09
N MET A 291 15.73 11.91 -15.92
CA MET A 291 15.48 11.52 -17.30
C MET A 291 15.71 12.72 -18.23
N VAL A 292 16.49 12.52 -19.29
CA VAL A 292 16.69 13.53 -20.33
C VAL A 292 16.07 13.07 -21.64
N ALA A 293 15.24 13.91 -22.22
CA ALA A 293 14.55 13.70 -23.49
C ALA A 293 15.01 14.75 -24.52
N MET A 294 15.21 14.34 -25.78
CA MET A 294 15.65 15.24 -26.85
C MET A 294 14.85 15.05 -28.14
N LYS A 295 14.47 16.13 -28.81
CA LYS A 295 13.90 16.09 -30.16
C LYS A 295 15.01 16.12 -31.21
N ALA A 296 14.71 15.63 -32.41
CA ALA A 296 15.62 15.73 -33.56
C ALA A 296 15.92 17.19 -33.96
N SER A 297 15.03 18.13 -33.61
CA SER A 297 15.19 19.58 -33.76
C SER A 297 16.25 20.19 -32.82
N GLY A 298 16.77 19.43 -31.85
CA GLY A 298 17.72 19.90 -30.84
C GLY A 298 17.07 20.44 -29.55
N GLU A 299 15.74 20.39 -29.44
CA GLU A 299 15.02 20.75 -28.21
C GLU A 299 15.25 19.67 -27.13
N ARG A 300 15.50 20.09 -25.89
CA ARG A 300 15.80 19.21 -24.76
C ARG A 300 14.86 19.48 -23.58
N ALA A 301 14.40 18.40 -22.96
CA ALA A 301 13.61 18.42 -21.74
C ALA A 301 14.24 17.49 -20.68
N ASP A 302 14.44 18.00 -19.48
CA ASP A 302 14.96 17.25 -18.34
C ASP A 302 13.84 17.05 -17.32
N PHE A 303 13.78 15.85 -16.73
CA PHE A 303 12.76 15.46 -15.75
C PHE A 303 13.43 14.83 -14.54
N LYS A 304 13.00 15.21 -13.34
CA LYS A 304 13.36 14.58 -12.06
C LYS A 304 12.10 14.04 -11.42
N ILE A 305 12.01 12.74 -11.17
CA ILE A 305 10.81 12.09 -10.62
C ILE A 305 11.16 11.44 -9.28
N TYR A 306 10.40 11.78 -8.24
CA TYR A 306 10.59 11.34 -6.86
C TYR A 306 9.52 10.29 -6.46
N MET A 307 9.78 9.56 -5.36
CA MET A 307 8.85 8.56 -4.81
C MET A 307 7.60 9.17 -4.16
N ASP A 308 7.67 10.38 -3.64
CA ASP A 308 6.60 11.05 -2.90
C ASP A 308 5.53 11.68 -3.80
N GLY A 309 5.48 11.26 -5.06
CA GLY A 309 4.60 11.86 -6.06
C GLY A 309 5.04 13.28 -6.41
N LYS A 310 6.34 13.58 -6.41
CA LYS A 310 6.84 14.85 -6.96
C LYS A 310 7.57 14.62 -8.27
N PHE A 311 7.45 15.55 -9.21
CA PHE A 311 8.38 15.63 -10.31
C PHE A 311 8.68 17.07 -10.69
N ILE A 312 9.92 17.30 -11.11
CA ILE A 312 10.37 18.57 -11.67
C ILE A 312 10.57 18.33 -13.16
N TYR A 313 10.05 19.22 -13.99
CA TYR A 313 10.39 19.24 -15.40
C TYR A 313 11.09 20.55 -15.74
N ASP A 314 11.89 20.46 -16.79
CA ASP A 314 12.70 21.56 -17.25
C ASP A 314 12.82 21.57 -18.78
N PHE A 315 12.27 22.59 -19.42
CA PHE A 315 12.36 22.77 -20.88
C PHE A 315 13.31 23.94 -21.17
N HIS A 316 14.62 23.64 -21.23
CA HIS A 316 15.67 24.66 -21.29
C HIS A 316 16.25 24.92 -22.68
N HIS A 317 16.70 23.90 -23.41
CA HIS A 317 17.59 24.07 -24.57
C HIS A 317 16.86 23.85 -25.90
N GLY A 318 17.17 24.67 -26.91
CA GLY A 318 16.66 24.55 -28.29
C GLY A 318 15.36 25.29 -28.60
N TYR A 319 14.64 25.74 -27.57
CA TYR A 319 13.39 26.50 -27.73
C TYR A 319 13.63 27.97 -28.07
N LYS A 320 12.85 28.52 -29.02
CA LYS A 320 12.83 29.96 -29.35
C LYS A 320 11.45 30.57 -29.02
N GLY A 321 11.40 31.64 -28.22
CA GLY A 321 10.14 32.34 -27.92
C GLY A 321 9.16 31.48 -27.12
N GLN A 322 7.85 31.54 -27.41
CA GLN A 322 6.81 30.75 -26.72
C GLN A 322 6.69 29.28 -27.21
N ALA A 323 7.63 28.76 -28.01
CA ALA A 323 7.53 27.43 -28.61
C ALA A 323 7.40 26.29 -27.58
N CYS A 324 8.04 26.41 -26.41
CA CYS A 324 7.94 25.43 -25.32
C CYS A 324 6.50 25.28 -24.77
N GLN A 325 5.69 26.34 -24.80
CA GLN A 325 4.31 26.29 -24.30
C GLN A 325 3.44 25.32 -25.12
N LYS A 326 3.74 25.19 -26.41
CA LYS A 326 3.06 24.24 -27.31
C LYS A 326 3.30 22.78 -26.96
N ASP A 327 4.40 22.48 -26.27
CA ASP A 327 4.69 21.14 -25.77
C ASP A 327 4.15 20.96 -24.34
N ILE A 328 4.33 21.98 -23.47
CA ILE A 328 4.00 21.92 -22.04
C ILE A 328 2.50 21.87 -21.78
N GLU A 329 1.69 22.73 -22.42
CA GLU A 329 0.23 22.76 -22.16
C GLU A 329 -0.44 21.44 -22.53
N PRO A 330 -0.20 20.87 -23.74
CA PRO A 330 -0.68 19.54 -24.05
C PRO A 330 -0.09 18.49 -23.09
N PHE A 331 1.18 18.60 -22.68
CA PHE A 331 1.83 17.60 -21.81
C PHE A 331 1.12 17.49 -20.47
N MET A 332 0.91 18.64 -19.83
CA MET A 332 0.18 18.72 -18.57
C MET A 332 -1.25 18.20 -18.72
N LYS A 333 -1.90 18.53 -19.83
CA LYS A 333 -3.24 18.03 -20.13
C LYS A 333 -3.28 16.51 -20.31
N ASP A 334 -2.33 15.92 -21.04
CA ASP A 334 -2.28 14.47 -21.24
C ASP A 334 -1.98 13.74 -19.93
N LEU A 335 -1.07 14.28 -19.11
CA LEU A 335 -0.79 13.71 -17.79
C LEU A 335 -2.06 13.61 -16.94
N GLU A 336 -2.87 14.67 -16.91
CA GLU A 336 -4.12 14.67 -16.14
C GLU A 336 -5.26 13.88 -16.78
N GLU A 337 -5.55 14.11 -18.07
CA GLU A 337 -6.74 13.59 -18.76
C GLU A 337 -6.54 12.18 -19.34
N VAL A 338 -5.35 11.88 -19.84
CA VAL A 338 -5.06 10.61 -20.55
C VAL A 338 -4.44 9.59 -19.60
N TYR A 339 -3.56 10.05 -18.71
CA TYR A 339 -2.75 9.16 -17.89
C TYR A 339 -3.12 9.17 -16.40
N GLY A 340 -4.08 10.00 -15.97
CA GLY A 340 -4.60 9.99 -14.60
C GLY A 340 -3.58 10.44 -13.54
N ILE A 341 -2.52 11.15 -13.94
CA ILE A 341 -1.58 11.80 -13.04
C ILE A 341 -2.18 13.15 -12.66
N HIS A 342 -2.67 13.26 -11.43
CA HIS A 342 -3.34 14.47 -10.96
C HIS A 342 -2.37 15.40 -10.26
N VAL A 343 -2.18 16.59 -10.82
CA VAL A 343 -1.40 17.66 -10.22
C VAL A 343 -2.12 18.19 -8.99
N THR A 344 -1.50 18.10 -7.82
CA THR A 344 -2.02 18.64 -6.56
C THR A 344 -1.46 20.02 -6.26
N LYS A 345 -0.23 20.29 -6.72
CA LYS A 345 0.45 21.57 -6.57
C LYS A 345 1.40 21.79 -7.73
N SER A 346 1.48 23.03 -8.21
CA SER A 346 2.47 23.46 -9.18
C SER A 346 3.21 24.67 -8.61
N GLN A 347 4.54 24.66 -8.72
CA GLN A 347 5.39 25.76 -8.30
C GLN A 347 6.44 26.02 -9.40
N GLU A 348 6.39 27.21 -9.99
CA GLU A 348 7.45 27.68 -10.88
C GLU A 348 8.72 27.93 -10.06
N ILE A 349 9.80 27.23 -10.39
CA ILE A 349 11.12 27.43 -9.76
C ILE A 349 11.84 28.58 -10.47
N TRP A 350 11.75 28.61 -11.80
CA TRP A 350 12.28 29.68 -12.62
C TRP A 350 11.63 29.71 -14.00
N SER A 351 11.52 30.92 -14.57
CA SER A 351 11.07 31.12 -15.95
C SER A 351 11.90 32.21 -16.62
N ASN A 352 12.32 31.96 -17.86
CA ASN A 352 12.96 32.96 -18.71
C ASN A 352 11.89 33.76 -19.48
N PRO A 353 11.73 35.06 -19.19
CA PRO A 353 11.00 35.94 -20.08
C PRO A 353 11.86 36.19 -21.32
N ASP A 354 11.81 35.29 -22.30
CA ASP A 354 12.40 35.54 -23.61
C ASP A 354 11.84 36.85 -24.16
N LYS A 355 12.73 37.84 -24.34
CA LYS A 355 12.46 39.21 -24.79
C LYS A 355 11.32 39.22 -25.82
N ILE A 356 10.18 39.83 -25.45
CA ILE A 356 9.33 40.50 -26.42
C ILE A 356 10.19 41.63 -26.99
N SER A 357 10.96 41.33 -28.04
CA SER A 357 11.54 42.33 -28.91
C SER A 357 10.38 43.09 -29.51
N THR A 358 9.91 44.13 -28.82
CA THR A 358 9.35 45.28 -29.52
C THR A 358 10.50 45.79 -30.37
N MET A 359 10.57 45.33 -31.62
CA MET A 359 11.25 46.08 -32.65
C MET A 359 10.54 47.43 -32.69
N LYS A 360 11.03 48.39 -31.91
CA LYS A 360 10.81 49.79 -32.21
C LYS A 360 11.41 49.96 -33.60
N TYR A 361 10.56 49.92 -34.62
CA TYR A 361 10.86 50.55 -35.89
C TYR A 361 11.25 51.99 -35.52
N GLN A 362 12.55 52.27 -35.47
CA GLN A 362 13.01 53.62 -35.71
C GLN A 362 12.65 53.86 -37.17
N ALA A 363 11.48 54.44 -37.39
CA ALA A 363 11.14 55.01 -38.67
C ALA A 363 12.24 56.02 -38.99
N MET A 364 13.13 55.67 -39.92
CA MET A 364 13.99 56.65 -40.56
C MET A 364 13.06 57.67 -41.19
N ASN A 365 13.05 58.89 -40.65
CA ASN A 365 12.30 60.00 -41.16
C ASN A 365 12.98 60.48 -42.45
N THR A 366 12.68 59.82 -43.57
CA THR A 366 13.06 60.29 -44.90
C THR A 366 12.02 61.31 -45.37
N ASN A 367 12.51 62.49 -45.75
CA ASN A 367 11.83 63.66 -46.30
C ASN A 367 11.10 64.60 -45.32
N LYS A 368 11.73 65.76 -45.08
CA LYS A 368 11.37 66.99 -45.82
C LYS A 368 12.53 67.99 -45.82
N ASN A 369 13.12 68.12 -47.00
CA ASN A 369 13.87 69.30 -47.43
C ASN A 369 12.85 70.37 -47.89
N LYS A 370 13.26 71.65 -47.85
CA LYS A 370 12.64 72.87 -48.45
C LYS A 370 11.92 73.82 -47.50
N GLY A 371 12.56 74.97 -47.29
CA GLY A 371 12.11 76.20 -46.66
C GLY A 371 13.30 77.13 -46.52
#